data_AF-A0A965QWJ0-F1
#
_entry.id   AF-A0A965QWJ0-F1
#
_cell.length_a   1.000
_cell.length_b   1.000
_cell.length_c   1.000
_cell.angle_alpha   90.00
_cell.angle_beta   90.00
_cell.angle_gamma   90.00
#
_symmetry.space_group_name_H-M   'P 1'
#
loop_
_entity.id
_entity.type
_entity.pdbx_description
1 polymer ?
#
loop_
_entity_poly.entity_id
_entity_poly.type
_entity_poly.pdbx_seq_one_letter_code
_entity_poly.pdbx_strand_id
1 'polypeptide(L)'
;HTAALDPAAADRVVQATAGLIRADRLTALMVTHSLTQAASLGDRLLLVHRGRIVLDVQGPAKRRLSADDLAARFDALRRGDQLDDEAAQTLAALYC
;
A
#
# COMPACT_ATOMS: atom_id res chain seq x y z
N HIS A 1 -7.61 -8.74 4.25
CA HIS A 1 -7.23 -9.27 5.58
C HIS A 1 -7.07 -10.78 5.50
N THR A 2 -5.85 -11.30 5.61
CA THR A 2 -5.51 -12.75 5.67
C THR A 2 -5.39 -13.23 7.13
N ALA A 3 -6.24 -12.69 8.01
CA ALA A 3 -6.09 -12.81 9.46
C ALA A 3 -6.52 -14.21 9.96
N ALA A 4 -5.60 -15.17 9.88
CA ALA A 4 -5.57 -16.47 10.60
C ALA A 4 -4.53 -17.43 10.00
N LEU A 5 -3.94 -17.10 8.84
CA LEU A 5 -2.94 -17.91 8.17
C LEU A 5 -1.53 -17.51 8.62
N ASP A 6 -0.66 -18.50 8.82
CA ASP A 6 0.77 -18.22 8.97
C ASP A 6 1.32 -17.55 7.69
N PRO A 7 2.45 -16.81 7.77
CA PRO A 7 2.97 -16.05 6.63
C PRO A 7 3.19 -16.91 5.37
N ALA A 8 3.65 -18.15 5.52
CA ALA A 8 3.90 -19.03 4.39
C ALA A 8 2.58 -19.49 3.73
N ALA A 9 1.56 -19.77 4.53
CA ALA A 9 0.23 -20.10 4.03
C ALA A 9 -0.43 -18.89 3.33
N ALA A 10 -0.28 -17.68 3.87
CA ALA A 10 -0.77 -16.46 3.24
C ALA A 10 -0.10 -16.23 1.87
N ASP A 11 1.22 -16.40 1.78
CA ASP A 11 1.95 -16.25 0.52
C ASP A 11 1.52 -17.31 -0.51
N ARG A 12 1.30 -18.56 -0.10
CA ARG A 12 0.77 -19.61 -0.99
C ARG A 12 -0.58 -19.24 -1.56
N VAL A 13 -1.50 -18.76 -0.72
CA VAL A 13 -2.82 -18.30 -1.18
C VAL A 13 -2.67 -17.15 -2.17
N VAL A 14 -1.85 -16.15 -1.86
CA VAL A 14 -1.59 -15.01 -2.75
C VAL A 14 -1.04 -15.46 -4.11
N GLN A 15 -0.07 -16.37 -4.14
CA GLN A 15 0.48 -16.89 -5.39
C GLN A 15 -0.55 -17.69 -6.19
N ALA A 16 -1.34 -18.54 -5.53
CA ALA A 16 -2.41 -19.30 -6.18
C ALA A 16 -3.47 -18.38 -6.78
N THR A 17 -3.94 -17.39 -6.01
CA THR A 17 -4.90 -16.38 -6.46
C THR A 17 -4.34 -15.58 -7.64
N ALA A 18 -3.09 -15.14 -7.57
CA ALA A 18 -2.45 -14.41 -8.67
C ALA A 18 -2.26 -15.28 -9.93
N GLY A 19 -2.09 -16.60 -9.77
CA GLY A 19 -2.08 -17.56 -10.88
C GLY A 19 -3.44 -17.65 -11.57
N LEU A 20 -4.52 -17.85 -10.79
CA LEU A 20 -5.89 -17.91 -11.29
C LEU A 20 -6.31 -16.63 -12.03
N ILE A 21 -6.01 -15.47 -11.45
CA ILE A 21 -6.29 -14.17 -12.07
C ILE A 21 -5.66 -14.07 -13.47
N ARG A 22 -4.42 -14.52 -13.63
CA ARG A 22 -3.72 -14.47 -14.93
C ARG A 22 -4.25 -15.50 -15.92
N ALA A 23 -4.50 -16.73 -15.46
CA ALA A 23 -5.01 -17.81 -16.29
C ALA A 23 -6.38 -17.47 -16.88
N ASP A 24 -7.28 -16.95 -16.03
CA ASP A 24 -8.68 -16.71 -16.38
C ASP A 24 -8.94 -15.24 -16.79
N ARG A 25 -7.89 -14.41 -16.85
CA ARG A 25 -7.94 -12.97 -17.20
C ARG A 25 -8.95 -12.19 -16.37
N LEU A 26 -8.99 -12.46 -15.07
CA LEU A 26 -9.91 -11.81 -14.16
C LEU A 26 -9.41 -10.41 -13.79
N THR A 27 -10.35 -9.49 -13.56
CA THR A 27 -10.03 -8.21 -12.90
C THR A 27 -10.12 -8.41 -11.40
N ALA A 28 -9.06 -8.07 -10.67
CA ALA A 28 -9.00 -8.24 -9.22
C ALA A 28 -8.39 -7.01 -8.55
N LEU A 29 -8.92 -6.67 -7.37
CA LEU A 29 -8.35 -5.66 -6.48
C LEU A 29 -7.83 -6.37 -5.22
N MET A 30 -6.53 -6.26 -4.97
CA MET A 30 -5.89 -6.85 -3.80
C MET A 30 -5.48 -5.73 -2.83
N VAL A 31 -5.78 -5.93 -1.55
CA VAL A 31 -5.38 -5.01 -0.47
C VAL A 31 -4.35 -5.71 0.41
N THR A 32 -3.18 -5.09 0.56
CA THR A 32 -2.07 -5.65 1.36
C THR A 32 -1.42 -4.57 2.22
N HIS A 33 -0.84 -5.01 3.34
CA HIS A 33 0.03 -4.20 4.19
C HIS A 33 1.52 -4.52 3.95
N SER A 34 1.82 -5.50 3.10
CA SER A 34 3.20 -5.87 2.74
C SER A 34 3.67 -5.04 1.55
N LEU A 35 4.71 -4.25 1.74
CA LEU A 35 5.32 -3.44 0.68
C LEU A 35 5.92 -4.32 -0.41
N THR A 36 6.49 -5.48 -0.04
CA THR A 36 7.03 -6.46 -0.99
C THR A 36 5.93 -7.02 -1.89
N GLN A 37 4.78 -7.37 -1.32
CA GLN A 37 3.62 -7.80 -2.12
C GLN A 37 3.08 -6.65 -2.97
N ALA A 38 2.95 -5.45 -2.41
CA ALA A 38 2.51 -4.26 -3.12
C ALA A 38 3.43 -3.91 -4.30
N ALA A 39 4.75 -4.15 -4.19
CA ALA A 39 5.75 -3.93 -5.23
C ALA A 39 5.80 -5.04 -6.30
N SER A 40 5.46 -6.29 -5.96
CA SER A 40 5.58 -7.43 -6.89
C SER A 40 4.27 -7.83 -7.58
N LEU A 41 3.12 -7.59 -6.95
CA LEU A 41 1.82 -8.02 -7.47
C LEU A 41 1.14 -6.96 -8.33
N GLY A 42 0.30 -7.42 -9.25
CA GLY A 42 -0.53 -6.59 -10.11
C GLY A 42 0.23 -5.82 -11.18
N ASP A 43 -0.53 -5.14 -12.02
CA ASP A 43 -0.09 -4.27 -13.11
C ASP A 43 -0.30 -2.77 -12.80
N ARG A 44 -1.10 -2.47 -11.78
CA ARG A 44 -1.34 -1.14 -11.20
C ARG A 44 -1.28 -1.19 -9.67
N LEU A 45 -0.76 -0.13 -9.06
CA LEU A 45 -0.72 0.06 -7.62
C LEU A 45 -1.34 1.40 -7.26
N LEU A 46 -2.26 1.35 -6.29
CA LEU A 46 -2.88 2.51 -5.68
C LEU A 46 -2.42 2.60 -4.22
N LEU A 47 -1.81 3.72 -3.84
CA LEU A 47 -1.55 4.04 -2.43
C LEU A 47 -2.66 4.97 -1.94
N VAL A 48 -3.34 4.55 -0.87
CA VAL A 48 -4.41 5.33 -0.25
C VAL A 48 -3.94 5.85 1.10
N HIS A 49 -4.08 7.15 1.31
CA HIS A 49 -3.77 7.83 2.57
C HIS A 49 -4.90 8.81 2.91
N ARG A 50 -5.40 8.77 4.14
CA ARG A 50 -6.52 9.63 4.63
C ARG A 50 -7.71 9.71 3.66
N GLY A 51 -8.11 8.56 3.12
CA GLY A 51 -9.24 8.46 2.18
C GLY A 51 -8.98 8.99 0.77
N ARG A 52 -7.73 9.34 0.43
CA ARG A 52 -7.34 9.85 -0.90
C ARG A 52 -6.30 8.95 -1.55
N ILE A 53 -6.34 8.84 -2.88
CA ILE A 53 -5.29 8.18 -3.65
C ILE A 53 -4.11 9.16 -3.75
N VAL A 54 -2.98 8.80 -3.15
CA VAL A 54 -1.75 9.61 -3.12
C VAL A 54 -0.66 9.06 -4.04
N LEU A 55 -0.81 7.83 -4.53
CA LEU A 55 -0.01 7.26 -5.59
C LEU A 55 -0.90 6.42 -6.50
N ASP A 56 -0.73 6.59 -7.80
CA ASP A 56 -1.34 5.74 -8.83
C ASP A 56 -0.28 5.45 -9.90
N VAL A 57 0.20 4.20 -9.92
CA VAL A 57 1.27 3.79 -10.84
C VAL A 57 0.88 2.52 -11.57
N GLN A 58 1.15 2.49 -12.88
CA GLN A 58 0.77 1.39 -13.75
C GLN A 58 1.86 1.09 -14.78
N GLY A 59 1.80 -0.12 -15.34
CA GLY A 59 2.66 -0.52 -16.46
C GLY A 59 4.16 -0.50 -16.14
N PRO A 60 5.02 0.06 -17.01
CA PRO A 60 6.48 0.06 -16.79
C PRO A 60 6.93 0.76 -15.51
N ALA A 61 6.22 1.82 -15.08
CA ALA A 61 6.53 2.52 -13.84
C ALA A 61 6.29 1.61 -12.64
N LYS A 62 5.17 0.87 -12.65
CA LYS A 62 4.86 -0.14 -11.63
C LYS A 62 5.98 -1.19 -11.56
N ARG A 63 6.38 -1.75 -12.70
CA ARG A 63 7.40 -2.82 -12.76
C ARG A 63 8.77 -2.43 -12.21
N ARG A 64 9.09 -1.13 -12.16
CA ARG A 64 10.35 -0.61 -11.63
C ARG A 64 10.28 -0.22 -10.15
N LEU A 65 9.08 -0.24 -9.56
CA LEU A 65 8.87 0.20 -8.19
C LEU A 65 9.34 -0.89 -7.21
N SER A 66 10.26 -0.52 -6.32
CA SER A 66 10.75 -1.41 -5.27
C SER A 66 9.95 -1.28 -3.96
N ALA A 67 10.14 -2.24 -3.04
CA ALA A 67 9.58 -2.13 -1.70
C ALA A 67 10.17 -0.95 -0.92
N ASP A 68 11.46 -0.64 -1.13
CA ASP A 68 12.14 0.48 -0.48
C ASP A 68 11.60 1.84 -0.95
N ASP A 69 11.30 1.97 -2.26
CA ASP A 69 10.64 3.17 -2.80
C ASP A 69 9.28 3.42 -2.13
N LEU A 70 8.54 2.34 -1.88
CA LEU A 70 7.26 2.42 -1.18
C LEU A 70 7.46 2.77 0.29
N ALA A 71 8.44 2.18 0.97
CA ALA A 71 8.75 2.47 2.37
C ALA A 71 9.08 3.95 2.55
N ALA A 72 9.96 4.50 1.71
CA ALA A 72 10.33 5.91 1.73
C ALA A 72 9.12 6.84 1.54
N ARG A 73 8.17 6.47 0.67
CA ARG A 73 6.92 7.22 0.48
C ARG A 73 6.02 7.16 1.69
N PHE A 74 5.86 5.99 2.31
CA PHE A 74 5.10 5.84 3.55
C PHE A 74 5.70 6.68 4.69
N ASP A 75 7.01 6.66 4.84
CA ASP A 75 7.70 7.45 5.88
C ASP A 75 7.56 8.96 5.64
N ALA A 76 7.57 9.41 4.39
CA ALA A 76 7.29 10.80 4.05
C ALA A 76 5.85 11.21 4.41
N LEU A 77 4.86 10.35 4.13
CA LEU A 77 3.46 10.59 4.49
C LEU A 77 3.26 10.65 6.01
N ARG A 78 3.86 9.71 6.75
CA ARG A 78 3.77 9.67 8.22
C ARG A 78 4.39 10.91 8.87
N ARG A 79 5.54 11.37 8.37
CA ARG A 79 6.14 12.62 8.85
C ARG A 79 5.24 13.83 8.58
N GLY A 80 4.57 13.87 7.43
CA GLY A 80 3.58 14.91 7.13
C GLY A 80 2.44 14.93 8.15
N ASP A 81 1.86 13.77 8.46
CA ASP A 81 0.77 13.68 9.45
C ASP A 81 1.21 14.13 10.85
N GLN A 82 2.42 13.76 11.28
CA GLN A 82 2.95 14.18 12.59
C GLN A 82 3.05 15.71 12.70
N LEU A 83 3.52 16.37 11.65
CA LEU A 83 3.62 17.83 11.61
C LEU A 83 2.23 18.49 11.63
N ASP A 84 1.28 17.95 10.88
CA ASP A 84 -0.10 18.45 10.84
C ASP A 84 -0.78 18.31 12.22
N ASP A 85 -0.58 17.18 12.91
CA ASP A 85 -1.14 16.92 14.23
C ASP A 85 -0.50 17.82 15.31
N GLU A 86 0.81 18.05 15.26
CA GLU A 86 1.52 18.99 16.16
C GLU A 86 1.04 20.44 15.96
N ALA A 87 0.87 20.86 14.70
CA ALA A 87 0.33 22.18 14.40
C ALA A 87 -1.10 22.33 14.93
N ALA A 88 -1.95 21.30 14.75
CA ALA A 88 -3.31 21.29 15.26
C ALA A 88 -3.35 21.36 16.80
N GLN A 89 -2.49 20.62 17.50
CA GLN A 89 -2.37 20.66 18.95
C GLN A 89 -1.90 22.04 19.45
N THR A 90 -0.93 22.65 18.77
CA THR A 90 -0.42 23.98 19.13
C THR A 90 -1.50 25.06 18.97
N LEU A 91 -2.26 25.00 17.87
CA LEU A 91 -3.39 25.91 17.67
C LEU A 91 -4.48 25.70 18.72
N ALA A 92 -4.82 24.46 19.04
CA ALA A 92 -5.80 24.16 20.09
C ALA A 92 -5.34 24.71 21.46
N ALA A 93 -4.05 24.67 21.79
CA ALA A 93 -3.52 25.17 23.05
C ALA A 93 -3.38 26.71 23.14
N LEU A 94 -3.26 27.41 22.01
CA LEU A 94 -3.15 28.88 21.98
C LEU A 94 -4.51 29.59 21.91
N TYR A 95 -5.54 28.89 21.44
CA TYR A 95 -6.88 29.43 21.24
C TYR A 95 -7.95 28.80 22.17
N CYS A 96 -7.55 28.00 23.16
CA CYS A 96 -8.37 27.57 24.30
C CYS A 96 -7.74 28.08 25.60
#